data_AF-A0A960QNM3-F1
#
_entry.id   AF-A0A960QNM3-F1
#
_cell.length_a   1.000
_cell.length_b   1.000
_cell.length_c   1.000
_cell.angle_alpha   90.00
_cell.angle_beta   90.00
_cell.angle_gamma   90.00
#
_symmetry.space_group_name_H-M   'P 1'
#
loop_
_entity.id
_entity.type
_entity.pdbx_description
1 polymer ?
#
loop_
_entity_poly.entity_id
_entity_poly.type
_entity_poly.pdbx_seq_one_letter_code
_entity_poly.pdbx_strand_id
1 'polypeptide(L)'
;MTKIPSKIGNKTVRGNRIIRKGLPKKSGGIGLHTTGITRRTFKTNMQRKKIRFADGTVKRIWVRAKDLKAGLYDNPDKATLLKAVAKRNG
;
A
#
# COMPACT_ATOMS: atom_id res chain seq x y z
N MET A 1 10.88 9.18 -4.77
CA MET A 1 11.25 7.77 -4.51
C MET A 1 10.16 7.06 -3.73
N THR A 2 9.63 5.94 -4.23
CA THR A 2 8.82 5.00 -3.43
C THR A 2 9.81 4.10 -2.71
N LYS A 3 9.75 4.03 -1.38
CA LYS A 3 10.55 3.08 -0.63
C LYS A 3 9.94 1.71 -0.95
N ILE A 4 10.60 0.88 -1.73
CA ILE A 4 10.14 -0.48 -2.07
C ILE A 4 11.06 -1.43 -1.30
N PRO A 5 10.54 -2.32 -0.44
CA PRO A 5 11.37 -3.39 0.10
C PRO A 5 11.59 -4.38 -1.04
N SER A 6 12.83 -4.77 -1.31
CA SER A 6 13.17 -5.74 -2.37
C SER A 6 12.35 -7.03 -2.34
N LYS A 7 11.87 -7.44 -1.16
CA LYS A 7 11.09 -8.66 -0.93
C LYS A 7 9.56 -8.53 -1.07
N ILE A 8 9.01 -7.32 -1.20
CA ILE A 8 7.55 -7.10 -1.19
C ILE A 8 7.16 -6.41 -2.50
N GLY A 9 6.57 -7.18 -3.42
CA GLY A 9 6.27 -6.79 -4.80
C GLY A 9 5.19 -5.73 -5.01
N ASN A 10 4.95 -4.85 -4.04
CA ASN A 10 3.86 -3.87 -4.13
C ASN A 10 4.34 -2.64 -4.89
N LYS A 11 4.08 -2.66 -6.20
CA LYS A 11 4.41 -1.58 -7.11
C LYS A 11 3.53 -0.36 -6.83
N THR A 12 4.09 0.83 -7.03
CA THR A 12 3.31 2.07 -7.06
C THR A 12 2.37 2.03 -8.26
N VAL A 13 1.07 2.21 -8.02
CA VAL A 13 0.08 2.26 -9.09
C VAL A 13 -0.03 3.69 -9.59
N ARG A 14 -0.06 3.89 -10.90
CA ARG A 14 -0.31 5.20 -11.50
C ARG A 14 -1.81 5.36 -11.74
N GLY A 15 -2.33 6.54 -11.48
CA GLY A 15 -3.69 6.90 -11.89
C GLY A 15 -3.83 8.40 -12.07
N ASN A 16 -5.07 8.85 -12.26
CA ASN A 16 -5.35 10.26 -12.51
C ASN A 16 -6.02 10.91 -11.32
N ARG A 17 -5.75 12.20 -11.12
CA ARG A 17 -6.52 13.11 -10.28
C ARG A 17 -7.43 13.89 -11.21
N ILE A 18 -8.73 13.64 -11.09
CA ILE A 18 -9.77 14.27 -11.90
C ILE A 18 -10.43 15.33 -11.02
N ILE A 19 -10.36 16.58 -11.44
CA ILE A 19 -11.02 17.70 -10.77
C ILE A 19 -12.35 17.92 -11.46
N ARG A 20 -13.45 17.80 -10.71
CA ARG A 20 -14.81 18.02 -11.21
C ARG A 20 -15.47 19.15 -10.42
N LYS A 21 -16.20 20.04 -11.10
CA LYS A 21 -16.95 21.15 -10.52
C LYS A 21 -18.44 21.03 -10.87
N GLY A 22 -19.29 21.67 -10.05
CA GLY A 22 -20.74 21.62 -10.18
C GLY A 22 -21.39 20.63 -9.22
N LEU A 23 -22.72 20.60 -9.23
CA LEU A 23 -23.51 19.67 -8.42
C LEU A 23 -23.82 18.40 -9.22
N PRO A 24 -23.67 17.19 -8.64
CA PRO A 24 -24.02 15.96 -9.34
C PRO A 24 -25.48 15.94 -9.79
N LYS A 25 -25.75 15.34 -10.95
CA LYS A 25 -27.13 15.19 -11.46
C LYS A 25 -28.03 14.41 -10.50
N LYS A 26 -27.46 13.44 -9.78
CA LYS A 26 -28.16 12.71 -8.72
C LYS A 26 -28.69 13.62 -7.60
N SER A 27 -28.03 14.74 -7.34
CA SER A 27 -28.40 15.70 -6.30
C SER A 27 -29.26 16.86 -6.83
N GLY A 28 -29.88 16.71 -8.01
CA GLY A 28 -30.71 17.76 -8.63
C GLY A 28 -29.91 18.85 -9.37
N GLY A 29 -28.60 18.67 -9.55
CA GLY A 29 -27.76 19.58 -10.34
C GLY A 29 -27.80 19.31 -11.85
N ILE A 30 -27.26 20.24 -12.63
CA ILE A 30 -27.12 20.08 -14.09
C ILE A 30 -26.10 18.97 -14.43
N GLY A 31 -25.05 18.83 -13.61
CA GLY A 31 -24.00 17.82 -13.78
C GLY A 31 -22.62 18.29 -13.34
N LEU A 32 -21.68 17.34 -13.30
CA LEU A 32 -20.27 17.58 -12.95
C LEU A 32 -19.43 17.82 -14.22
N HIS A 33 -18.87 19.01 -14.36
CA HIS A 33 -17.90 19.34 -15.41
C HIS A 33 -16.46 19.01 -14.98
N THR A 34 -15.66 18.44 -15.88
CA THR A 34 -14.25 18.11 -15.60
C THR A 34 -13.34 19.28 -15.93
N THR A 35 -12.77 19.93 -14.92
CA THR A 35 -11.90 21.12 -15.09
C THR A 35 -10.44 20.74 -15.37
N GLY A 36 -10.00 19.54 -14.99
CA GLY A 36 -8.64 19.13 -15.26
C GLY A 36 -8.35 17.68 -14.89
N ILE A 37 -7.40 17.09 -15.61
CA ILE A 37 -6.92 15.72 -15.39
C ILE A 37 -5.41 15.78 -15.26
N THR A 38 -4.89 15.44 -14.08
CA THR A 38 -3.44 15.39 -13.83
C THR A 38 -3.04 13.99 -13.41
N ARG A 39 -1.81 13.56 -13.74
CA ARG A 39 -1.31 12.26 -13.30
C ARG A 39 -0.93 12.30 -11.82
N ARG A 40 -1.27 11.24 -11.09
CA ARG A 40 -0.87 11.00 -9.70
C ARG A 40 -0.32 9.59 -9.53
N THR A 41 0.43 9.39 -8.45
CA THR A 41 0.94 8.09 -8.06
C THR A 41 0.33 7.65 -6.73
N PHE A 42 -0.20 6.43 -6.68
CA PHE A 42 -0.69 5.79 -5.47
C PHE A 42 0.44 4.97 -4.86
N LYS A 43 1.02 5.52 -3.80
CA LYS A 43 2.06 4.83 -3.03
C LYS A 43 1.40 3.93 -1.99
N THR A 44 1.96 2.75 -1.80
CA THR A 44 1.57 1.85 -0.72
C THR A 44 1.91 2.50 0.63
N ASN A 45 0.98 2.41 1.60
CA ASN A 45 1.26 2.83 2.98
C ASN A 45 2.26 1.85 3.62
N MET A 46 3.50 2.30 3.73
CA MET A 46 4.61 1.54 4.29
C MET A 46 5.11 2.16 5.58
N GLN A 47 5.37 1.30 6.56
CA GLN A 47 5.78 1.65 7.90
C GLN A 47 7.09 0.92 8.25
N ARG A 48 7.95 1.54 9.06
CA ARG A 48 9.15 0.85 9.57
C ARG A 48 8.79 0.14 10.87
N LYS A 49 8.88 -1.19 10.90
CA LYS A 49 8.68 -2.00 12.11
C LYS A 49 9.98 -2.72 12.50
N LYS A 50 10.22 -2.83 13.81
CA LYS A 50 11.21 -3.74 14.38
C LYS A 50 10.60 -5.13 14.43
N ILE A 51 11.21 -6.10 13.76
CA ILE A 51 10.74 -7.48 13.74
C ILE A 51 11.76 -8.33 14.48
N ARG A 52 11.26 -9.11 15.42
CA ARG A 52 11.98 -10.21 16.05
C ARG A 52 11.73 -11.46 15.21
N PHE A 53 12.80 -12.13 14.80
CA PHE A 53 12.70 -13.44 14.20
C PHE A 53 12.85 -14.51 15.29
N ALA A 54 12.31 -15.70 15.04
CA ALA A 54 12.46 -16.84 15.95
C ALA A 54 13.94 -17.15 16.27
N ASP A 55 14.85 -16.92 15.32
CA ASP A 55 16.31 -17.03 15.48
C ASP A 55 16.95 -15.99 16.45
N GLY A 56 16.15 -15.25 17.24
CA GLY A 56 16.62 -14.19 18.15
C GLY A 56 17.11 -12.90 17.49
N THR A 57 17.26 -12.90 16.16
CA THR A 57 17.73 -11.72 15.41
C THR A 57 16.65 -10.64 15.33
N VAL A 58 17.04 -9.38 15.53
CA VAL A 58 16.15 -8.21 15.37
C VAL A 58 16.54 -7.42 14.13
N LYS A 59 15.60 -7.18 13.21
CA LYS A 59 15.83 -6.28 12.05
C LYS A 59 14.75 -5.22 11.92
N ARG A 60 15.15 -4.04 11.46
CA ARG A 60 14.23 -2.98 11.04
C ARG A 60 13.99 -3.09 9.55
N ILE A 61 12.79 -3.50 9.16
CA ILE A 61 12.41 -3.57 7.76
C ILE A 61 11.22 -2.67 7.47
N TRP A 62 11.08 -2.32 6.19
CA TRP A 62 9.89 -1.64 5.70
C TRP A 62 8.79 -2.66 5.45
N VAL A 63 7.60 -2.37 5.99
CA VAL A 63 6.46 -3.28 6.04
C VAL A 63 5.20 -2.60 5.54
N ARG A 64 4.29 -3.32 4.89
CA ARG A 64 2.97 -2.78 4.51
C ARG A 64 2.06 -2.68 5.73
N ALA A 65 1.32 -1.59 5.86
CA ALA A 65 0.32 -1.45 6.95
C ALA A 65 -0.75 -2.56 6.92
N LYS A 66 -1.15 -3.03 5.73
CA LYS A 66 -2.11 -4.15 5.56
C LYS A 66 -1.60 -5.48 6.12
N ASP A 67 -0.31 -5.74 6.04
CA ASP A 67 0.27 -6.95 6.61
C ASP A 67 0.48 -6.83 8.12
N LEU A 68 0.73 -5.61 8.63
CA LEU A 68 0.73 -5.35 10.07
C LEU A 68 -0.64 -5.63 10.69
N LYS A 69 -1.70 -5.17 10.03
CA LYS A 69 -3.08 -5.49 10.43
C LYS A 69 -3.36 -7.00 10.44
N ALA A 70 -2.67 -7.76 9.60
CA ALA A 70 -2.81 -9.21 9.50
C ALA A 70 -1.91 -10.01 10.47
N GLY A 71 -1.12 -9.36 11.33
CA GLY A 71 -0.27 -10.05 12.31
C GLY A 71 0.94 -10.79 11.72
N LEU A 72 1.28 -10.58 10.44
CA LEU A 72 2.29 -11.38 9.72
C LEU A 72 3.73 -11.24 10.22
N TYR A 73 3.98 -10.28 11.09
CA TYR A 73 5.31 -9.85 11.51
C TYR A 73 5.50 -9.90 13.03
N ASP A 74 4.64 -10.62 13.75
CA ASP A 74 4.79 -10.89 15.18
C ASP A 74 5.47 -12.25 15.38
N ASN A 75 6.78 -12.19 15.65
CA ASN A 75 7.70 -13.32 15.86
C ASN A 75 7.69 -14.47 14.83
N PRO A 76 7.77 -14.21 13.51
CA PRO A 76 7.71 -15.26 12.50
C PRO A 76 9.08 -15.92 12.22
N ASP A 77 9.05 -17.18 11.81
CA ASP A 77 10.17 -17.82 11.10
C ASP A 77 10.38 -17.18 9.73
N LYS A 78 11.64 -17.15 9.25
CA LYS A 78 11.95 -16.57 7.93
C LYS A 78 11.19 -17.22 6.78
N ALA A 79 10.98 -18.54 6.85
CA ALA A 79 10.35 -19.33 5.79
C ALA A 79 8.83 -19.11 5.70
N THR A 80 8.14 -19.06 6.84
CA THR A 80 6.69 -18.81 6.91
C THR A 80 6.37 -17.39 6.45
N LEU A 81 7.18 -16.41 6.85
CA LEU A 81 7.05 -15.03 6.40
C LEU A 81 7.18 -14.90 4.87
N LEU A 82 8.14 -15.59 4.26
CA LEU A 82 8.35 -15.53 2.80
C LEU A 82 7.14 -16.10 2.03
N LYS A 83 6.59 -17.24 2.47
CA LYS A 83 5.38 -17.84 1.89
C LYS A 83 4.16 -16.95 2.05
N ALA A 84 3.99 -16.35 3.23
CA ALA A 84 2.86 -15.47 3.54
C ALA A 84 2.90 -14.14 2.74
N VAL A 85 4.09 -13.60 2.51
CA VAL A 85 4.29 -12.43 1.65
C VAL A 85 4.03 -12.78 0.18
N ALA A 86 4.50 -13.94 -0.30
CA ALA A 86 4.27 -14.41 -1.67
C ALA A 86 2.79 -14.60 -1.98
N LYS A 87 2.03 -15.28 -1.10
CA LYS A 87 0.58 -15.52 -1.26
C LYS A 87 -0.26 -14.23 -1.37
N ARG A 88 0.21 -13.12 -0.80
CA ARG A 88 -0.48 -11.81 -0.79
C ARG A 88 -0.08 -10.87 -1.93
N ASN A 89 0.80 -11.31 -2.82
CA ASN A 89 1.24 -10.54 -3.98
C ASN A 89 0.68 -11.07 -5.31
N GLY A 90 -0.19 -12.10 -5.25
CA GLY A 90 -1.07 -12.49 -6.35
C GLY A 90 -2.25 -11.55 -6.48
#